data_AF-A0A1C7W6W0-F1
#
_entry.id   AF-A0A1C7W6W0-F1
#
_cell.length_a   1.000
_cell.length_b   1.000
_cell.length_c   1.000
_cell.angle_alpha   90.00
_cell.angle_beta   90.00
_cell.angle_gamma   90.00
#
_symmetry.space_group_name_H-M   'P 1'
#
loop_
_entity.id
_entity.type
_entity.pdbx_description
1 polymer ?
#
loop_
_entity_poly.entity_id
_entity_poly.type
_entity_poly.pdbx_seq_one_letter_code
_entity_poly.pdbx_strand_id
1 'polypeptide(L)'
;MKGYFRKLLTGLLAVVIVAAALFFWVRYELKQDATLAFNQNSIVKEHLGEVTIEELSMSQFAPMSNCQDDCEHYLVKLKGEKASATAVMDFAKGDTELSYAILCLADNTNIALTEDAVALVQNDTKETPCQ
;
A
#
# COMPACT_ATOMS: atom_id res chain seq x y z
N MET A 1 -47.58 0.84 8.44
CA MET A 1 -46.17 1.08 8.85
C MET A 1 -45.17 0.04 8.33
N LYS A 2 -45.48 -1.28 8.30
CA LYS A 2 -44.54 -2.33 7.81
C LYS A 2 -43.98 -2.12 6.38
N GLY A 3 -44.78 -1.60 5.45
CA GLY A 3 -44.35 -1.38 4.05
C GLY A 3 -43.40 -0.21 3.84
N TYR A 4 -43.51 0.85 4.65
CA TYR A 4 -42.62 2.02 4.58
C TYR A 4 -41.22 1.69 5.13
N PHE A 5 -41.17 0.97 6.25
CA PHE A 5 -39.92 0.52 6.86
C PHE A 5 -39.13 -0.40 5.94
N ARG A 6 -39.81 -1.29 5.20
CA ARG A 6 -39.18 -2.19 4.22
C ARG A 6 -38.56 -1.43 3.05
N LYS A 7 -39.23 -0.40 2.52
CA LYS A 7 -38.70 0.46 1.45
C LYS A 7 -37.48 1.27 1.92
N LEU A 8 -37.52 1.76 3.16
CA LEU A 8 -36.42 2.50 3.79
C LEU A 8 -35.19 1.61 3.98
N LEU A 9 -35.39 0.37 4.44
CA LEU A 9 -34.32 -0.63 4.59
C LEU A 9 -33.70 -1.02 3.24
N THR A 10 -34.51 -1.22 2.18
CA THR A 10 -34.02 -1.52 0.84
C THR A 10 -33.23 -0.35 0.24
N GLY A 11 -33.69 0.89 0.46
CA GLY A 11 -32.95 2.09 0.05
C GLY A 11 -31.60 2.19 0.75
N LEU A 12 -31.56 1.95 2.06
CA LEU A 12 -30.33 1.98 2.85
C LEU A 12 -29.35 0.87 2.42
N LEU A 13 -29.86 -0.32 2.12
CA LEU A 13 -29.05 -1.41 1.56
C LEU A 13 -28.43 -1.03 0.21
N ALA A 14 -29.20 -0.39 -0.69
CA ALA A 14 -28.71 0.05 -1.98
C ALA A 14 -27.56 1.07 -1.82
N VAL A 15 -27.69 2.02 -0.89
CA VAL A 15 -26.62 2.98 -0.58
C VAL A 15 -25.34 2.28 -0.10
N VAL A 16 -25.47 1.28 0.79
CA VAL A 16 -24.31 0.51 1.28
C VAL A 16 -23.62 -0.24 0.15
N ILE A 17 -24.38 -0.85 -0.77
CA ILE A 17 -23.81 -1.57 -1.92
C ILE A 17 -23.05 -0.61 -2.84
N VAL A 18 -23.62 0.55 -3.16
CA VAL A 18 -22.96 1.55 -4.01
C VAL A 18 -21.70 2.08 -3.34
N ALA A 19 -21.75 2.38 -2.05
CA ALA A 19 -20.57 2.81 -1.29
C ALA A 19 -19.48 1.75 -1.31
N ALA A 20 -19.82 0.48 -1.02
CA ALA A 20 -18.86 -0.63 -1.06
C ALA A 20 -18.23 -0.82 -2.44
N ALA A 21 -19.01 -0.69 -3.51
CA ALA A 21 -18.49 -0.77 -4.88
C ALA A 21 -17.51 0.38 -5.20
N LEU A 22 -17.81 1.60 -4.77
CA LEU A 22 -16.91 2.75 -4.93
C LEU A 22 -15.61 2.56 -4.14
N PHE A 23 -15.70 2.11 -2.88
CA PHE A 23 -14.50 1.81 -2.08
C PHE A 23 -13.65 0.71 -2.72
N PHE A 24 -14.28 -0.35 -3.23
CA PHE A 24 -13.56 -1.42 -3.93
C PHE A 24 -12.86 -0.90 -5.19
N TRP A 25 -13.52 -0.04 -5.96
CA TRP A 25 -12.95 0.56 -7.17
C TRP A 25 -11.71 1.41 -6.86
N VAL A 26 -11.82 2.31 -5.87
CA VAL A 26 -10.69 3.17 -5.47
C VAL A 26 -9.49 2.34 -5.01
N ARG A 27 -9.73 1.29 -4.22
CA ARG A 27 -8.68 0.39 -3.73
C ARG A 27 -8.06 -0.44 -4.85
N TYR A 28 -8.84 -0.80 -5.86
CA TYR A 28 -8.35 -1.53 -7.03
C TYR A 28 -7.42 -0.67 -7.88
N GLU A 29 -7.80 0.58 -8.18
CA GLU A 29 -6.94 1.53 -8.92
C GLU A 29 -5.64 1.80 -8.17
N LEU A 30 -5.71 2.11 -6.88
CA LEU A 30 -4.53 2.32 -6.03
C LEU A 30 -3.57 1.12 -6.07
N LYS A 31 -4.11 -0.11 -6.05
CA LYS A 31 -3.31 -1.33 -6.13
C LYS A 31 -2.62 -1.48 -7.49
N GLN A 32 -3.26 -1.06 -8.59
CA GLN A 32 -2.64 -1.06 -9.91
C GLN A 32 -1.52 -0.01 -9.99
N ASP A 33 -1.79 1.22 -9.56
CA ASP A 33 -0.84 2.33 -9.58
C ASP A 33 0.42 1.98 -8.76
N ALA A 34 0.23 1.46 -7.54
CA ALA A 34 1.34 1.02 -6.71
C ALA A 34 2.12 -0.16 -7.32
N THR A 35 1.42 -1.13 -7.96
CA THR A 35 2.10 -2.24 -8.66
C THR A 35 2.98 -1.70 -9.79
N LEU A 36 2.52 -0.68 -10.52
CA LEU A 36 3.32 -0.03 -11.55
C LEU A 36 4.55 0.65 -10.92
N ALA A 37 4.36 1.43 -9.85
CA ALA A 37 5.44 2.15 -9.18
C ALA A 37 6.53 1.19 -8.64
N PHE A 38 6.15 0.07 -8.02
CA PHE A 38 7.12 -0.94 -7.59
C PHE A 38 7.89 -1.56 -8.76
N ASN A 39 7.22 -1.84 -9.88
CA ASN A 39 7.87 -2.42 -11.06
C ASN A 39 8.80 -1.45 -11.81
N GLN A 40 8.63 -0.14 -11.62
CA GLN A 40 9.52 0.89 -12.14
C GLN A 40 10.79 1.05 -11.29
N ASN A 41 10.74 0.69 -10.01
CA ASN A 41 11.88 0.81 -9.10
C ASN A 41 12.96 -0.24 -9.41
N SER A 42 14.20 0.22 -9.65
CA SER A 42 15.31 -0.65 -10.03
C SER A 42 15.71 -1.64 -8.95
N ILE A 43 15.63 -1.24 -7.68
CA ILE A 43 15.99 -2.06 -6.52
C ILE A 43 14.98 -3.21 -6.38
N VAL A 44 13.69 -2.92 -6.52
CA VAL A 44 12.64 -3.95 -6.53
C VAL A 44 12.90 -4.98 -7.63
N LYS A 45 13.19 -4.52 -8.85
CA LYS A 45 13.48 -5.41 -9.98
C LYS A 45 14.72 -6.27 -9.77
N GLU A 46 15.76 -5.71 -9.15
CA GLU A 46 16.97 -6.44 -8.79
C GLU A 46 16.67 -7.58 -7.80
N HIS A 47 15.97 -7.29 -6.71
CA HIS A 47 15.75 -8.25 -5.63
C HIS A 47 14.58 -9.22 -5.88
N LEU A 48 13.48 -8.76 -6.48
CA LEU A 48 12.23 -9.51 -6.59
C LEU A 48 11.83 -9.85 -8.02
N GLY A 49 12.36 -9.16 -9.03
CA GLY A 49 11.88 -9.25 -10.43
C GLY A 49 10.63 -8.40 -10.65
N GLU A 50 9.79 -8.77 -11.61
CA GLU A 50 8.45 -8.18 -11.71
C GLU A 50 7.61 -8.60 -10.50
N VAL A 51 6.83 -7.68 -9.96
CA VAL A 51 6.03 -7.87 -8.75
C VAL A 51 4.56 -7.62 -9.00
N THR A 52 3.73 -8.30 -8.22
CA THR A 52 2.31 -8.01 -8.06
C THR A 52 2.01 -7.79 -6.59
N ILE A 53 1.11 -6.85 -6.29
CA ILE A 53 0.64 -6.66 -4.93
C ILE A 53 -0.37 -7.78 -4.62
N GLU A 54 -0.17 -8.51 -3.53
CA GLU A 54 -1.17 -9.46 -3.02
C GLU A 54 -2.15 -8.73 -2.09
N GLU A 55 -1.60 -7.98 -1.14
CA GLU A 55 -2.34 -7.28 -0.11
C GLU A 55 -1.82 -5.85 0.03
N LEU A 56 -2.74 -4.91 0.23
CA LEU A 56 -2.43 -3.50 0.49
C LEU A 56 -3.31 -3.04 1.65
N SER A 57 -2.70 -2.75 2.79
CA SER A 57 -3.37 -2.29 4.01
C SER A 57 -2.77 -0.95 4.44
N MET A 58 -3.56 -0.13 5.13
CA MET A 58 -3.01 1.08 5.74
C MET A 58 -2.07 0.67 6.87
N SER A 59 -0.88 1.24 6.88
CA SER A 59 0.09 1.06 7.96
C SER A 59 -0.19 2.06 9.08
N GLN A 60 -0.05 1.64 10.34
CA GLN A 60 0.00 2.55 11.48
C GLN A 60 1.43 3.10 11.72
N PHE A 61 2.43 2.45 11.11
CA PHE A 61 3.80 2.89 11.13
C PHE A 61 3.98 3.91 10.00
N ALA A 62 4.03 5.18 10.40
CA ALA A 62 4.36 6.31 9.54
C ALA A 62 5.86 6.61 9.75
N PRO A 63 6.74 6.16 8.85
CA PRO A 63 8.17 6.30 9.06
C PRO A 63 8.65 7.76 9.01
N MET A 64 7.96 8.67 8.31
CA MET A 64 8.14 10.11 8.44
C MET A 64 6.86 10.89 8.09
N SER A 65 6.59 11.99 8.79
CA SER A 65 5.42 12.87 8.59
C SER A 65 5.50 13.78 7.36
N ASN A 66 6.28 13.41 6.34
CA ASN A 66 6.54 14.26 5.17
C ASN A 66 5.59 13.99 4.00
N CYS A 67 4.67 13.03 4.18
CA CYS A 67 3.56 12.71 3.30
C CYS A 67 2.66 13.96 3.21
N GLN A 68 2.73 14.69 2.08
CA GLN A 68 1.90 15.87 1.82
C GLN A 68 0.42 15.47 1.61
N ASP A 69 -0.50 16.44 1.61
CA ASP A 69 -1.94 16.18 1.50
C ASP A 69 -2.29 15.15 0.39
N ASP A 70 -3.15 14.18 0.72
CA ASP A 70 -3.59 12.99 -0.05
C ASP A 70 -2.64 11.77 -0.12
N CYS A 71 -1.46 11.85 0.48
CA CYS A 71 -0.58 10.70 0.63
C CYS A 71 -1.00 9.83 1.85
N GLU A 72 -1.03 8.50 1.68
CA GLU A 72 -1.34 7.55 2.75
C GLU A 72 -0.17 6.57 2.96
N HIS A 73 -0.01 6.10 4.20
CA HIS A 73 0.99 5.10 4.57
C HIS A 73 0.42 3.70 4.39
N TYR A 74 1.11 2.85 3.63
CA TYR A 74 0.67 1.50 3.31
C TYR A 74 1.70 0.45 3.71
N LEU A 75 1.18 -0.67 4.22
CA LEU A 75 1.87 -1.94 4.30
C LEU A 75 1.41 -2.79 3.10
N VAL A 76 2.38 -3.26 2.32
CA VAL A 76 2.14 -3.90 1.04
C VAL A 76 2.80 -5.28 1.04
N LYS A 77 2.05 -6.32 0.74
CA LYS A 77 2.62 -7.65 0.46
C LYS A 77 2.86 -7.78 -1.03
N LEU A 78 4.11 -8.00 -1.39
CA LEU A 78 4.57 -8.16 -2.76
C LEU A 78 4.84 -9.63 -3.04
N LYS A 79 4.35 -10.10 -4.18
CA LYS A 79 4.76 -11.35 -4.79
C LYS A 79 5.56 -11.04 -6.04
N GLY A 80 6.87 -11.22 -5.94
CA GLY A 80 7.79 -11.13 -7.06
C GLY A 80 8.02 -12.48 -7.74
N GLU A 81 8.61 -12.43 -8.92
CA GLU A 81 9.08 -13.61 -9.65
C GLU A 81 10.14 -14.42 -8.88
N LYS A 82 11.01 -13.74 -8.14
CA LYS A 82 12.14 -14.34 -7.42
C LYS A 82 11.79 -14.70 -5.97
N ALA A 83 11.04 -13.84 -5.31
CA ALA A 83 10.68 -13.97 -3.90
C ALA A 83 9.44 -13.14 -3.55
N SER A 84 8.81 -13.46 -2.43
CA SER A 84 7.83 -12.60 -1.78
C SER A 84 8.52 -11.67 -0.78
N ALA A 85 7.95 -10.49 -0.60
CA ALA A 85 8.45 -9.49 0.35
C ALA A 85 7.30 -8.65 0.89
N THR A 86 7.58 -7.90 1.96
CA THR A 86 6.69 -6.85 2.45
C THR A 86 7.35 -5.52 2.17
N ALA A 87 6.58 -4.49 1.84
CA ALA A 87 7.07 -3.13 1.75
C ALA A 87 6.21 -2.22 2.60
N VAL A 88 6.83 -1.21 3.20
CA VAL A 88 6.11 -0.03 3.68
C VAL A 88 6.35 1.09 2.70
N MET A 89 5.29 1.82 2.35
CA MET A 89 5.39 2.93 1.42
C MET A 89 4.41 4.04 1.76
N ASP A 90 4.80 5.23 1.37
CA ASP A 90 3.96 6.42 1.29
C ASP A 90 3.55 6.58 -0.17
N PHE A 91 2.24 6.60 -0.42
CA PHE A 91 1.72 6.61 -1.78
C PHE A 91 0.40 7.36 -1.87
N ALA A 92 0.22 8.18 -2.90
CA ALA A 92 -1.06 8.77 -3.24
C ALA A 92 -1.65 8.11 -4.49
N LYS A 93 -2.98 8.19 -4.62
CA LYS A 93 -3.67 7.68 -5.80
C LYS A 93 -3.26 8.48 -7.04
N GLY A 94 -2.95 7.79 -8.15
CA GLY A 94 -2.54 8.41 -9.40
C GLY A 94 -1.05 8.73 -9.48
N ASP A 95 -0.29 8.48 -8.41
CA ASP A 95 1.18 8.53 -8.45
C ASP A 95 1.72 7.33 -9.25
N THR A 96 2.84 7.55 -9.93
CA THR A 96 3.56 6.47 -10.64
C THR A 96 4.92 6.19 -10.04
N GLU A 97 5.36 6.98 -9.05
CA GLU A 97 6.65 6.86 -8.39
C GLU A 97 6.46 6.65 -6.89
N LEU A 98 7.37 5.91 -6.27
CA LEU A 98 7.38 5.72 -4.82
C LEU A 98 7.97 6.98 -4.17
N SER A 99 7.30 7.51 -3.13
CA SER A 99 7.81 8.65 -2.35
C SER A 99 8.77 8.17 -1.26
N TYR A 100 8.24 7.79 -0.09
CA TYR A 100 8.98 7.10 0.95
C TYR A 100 8.70 5.61 0.81
N ALA A 101 9.71 4.76 0.63
CA ALA A 101 9.47 3.31 0.61
C ALA A 101 10.65 2.48 1.14
N ILE A 102 10.32 1.46 1.91
CA ILE A 102 11.26 0.43 2.40
C ILE A 102 10.74 -0.93 1.98
N LEU A 103 11.64 -1.75 1.44
CA LEU A 103 11.42 -3.17 1.17
C LEU A 103 11.98 -4.02 2.29
N CYS A 104 11.17 -4.89 2.86
CA CYS A 104 11.53 -5.86 3.88
C CYS A 104 11.48 -7.27 3.30
N LEU A 105 12.66 -7.88 3.18
CA LEU A 105 12.82 -9.24 2.69
C LEU A 105 12.52 -10.26 3.81
N ALA A 106 12.28 -11.52 3.41
CA ALA A 106 11.95 -12.60 4.33
C ALA A 106 13.08 -12.95 5.32
N ASP A 107 14.31 -12.55 5.04
CA ASP A 107 15.48 -12.71 5.93
C ASP A 107 15.63 -11.55 6.95
N ASN A 108 14.62 -10.68 7.04
CA ASN A 108 14.60 -9.44 7.83
C ASN A 108 15.58 -8.36 7.33
N THR A 109 16.11 -8.49 6.12
CA THR A 109 16.86 -7.41 5.49
C THR A 109 15.90 -6.29 5.09
N ASN A 110 16.15 -5.09 5.58
CA ASN A 110 15.44 -3.87 5.17
C ASN A 110 16.27 -3.15 4.11
N ILE A 111 15.63 -2.73 3.03
CA ILE A 111 16.26 -2.07 1.89
C ILE A 111 15.48 -0.80 1.60
N ALA A 112 16.15 0.35 1.63
CA ALA A 112 15.53 1.60 1.24
C ALA A 112 15.28 1.58 -0.28
N LEU A 113 14.04 1.79 -0.70
CA LEU A 113 13.67 1.90 -2.11
C LEU A 113 13.81 3.33 -2.64
N THR A 114 13.85 4.31 -1.73
CA THR A 114 13.93 5.74 -1.99
C THR A 114 15.02 6.38 -1.12
N GLU A 115 15.55 7.54 -1.54
CA GLU A 115 16.68 8.17 -0.85
C GLU A 115 16.36 8.65 0.57
N ASP A 116 15.14 9.13 0.78
CA ASP A 116 14.63 9.58 2.07
C ASP A 116 14.46 8.45 3.10
N ALA A 117 14.24 7.21 2.62
CA ALA A 117 14.18 6.01 3.46
C ALA A 117 15.56 5.47 3.90
N VAL A 118 16.65 5.92 3.26
CA VAL A 118 18.02 5.43 3.55
C VAL A 118 18.42 5.70 5.00
N ALA A 119 18.11 6.90 5.51
CA ALA A 119 18.47 7.29 6.87
C ALA A 119 17.78 6.42 7.93
N LEU A 120 16.57 5.93 7.63
CA LEU A 120 15.81 5.07 8.53
C LEU A 120 16.39 3.64 8.50
N VAL A 121 16.60 3.08 7.32
CA VAL A 121 17.22 1.74 7.16
C VAL A 121 18.63 1.66 7.76
N GLN A 122 19.42 2.73 7.71
CA GLN A 122 20.78 2.76 8.26
C GLN A 122 20.83 2.95 9.78
N ASN A 123 19.85 3.62 10.39
CA ASN A 123 19.83 3.87 11.83
C ASN A 123 19.11 2.77 12.64
N ASP A 124 18.26 1.99 11.99
CA ASP A 124 17.43 1.04 12.70
C ASP A 124 18.19 -0.26 13.02
N THR A 125 18.50 -0.44 14.31
CA THR A 125 19.09 -1.69 14.85
C THR A 125 18.09 -2.52 15.65
N LYS A 126 16.82 -2.07 15.79
CA LYS A 126 15.86 -2.74 16.71
C LYS A 126 14.39 -2.70 16.31
N GLU A 127 13.92 -1.79 15.46
CA GLU A 127 12.54 -1.81 14.98
C GLU A 127 12.50 -2.39 13.57
N THR A 128 11.47 -3.17 13.29
CA THR A 128 11.29 -3.80 11.98
C THR A 128 10.32 -2.89 11.23
N PRO A 129 10.77 -2.09 10.26
CA PRO A 129 9.96 -1.06 9.63
C PRO A 129 8.70 -1.61 8.92
N CYS A 130 8.61 -2.92 8.73
CA CYS A 130 7.44 -3.62 8.19
C CYS A 130 6.67 -4.50 9.20
N GLN A 131 6.84 -4.31 10.52
CA GLN A 131 6.06 -4.99 11.57
C GLN A 131 5.15 -4.03 12.32
#